data_AF-A0A0L0FMS4-F1
#
_entry.id   AF-A0A0L0FMS4-F1
#
_cell.length_a   1.000
_cell.length_b   1.000
_cell.length_c   1.000
_cell.angle_alpha   90.00
_cell.angle_beta   90.00
_cell.angle_gamma   90.00
#
_symmetry.space_group_name_H-M   'P 1'
#
loop_
_entity.id
_entity.type
_entity.pdbx_description
1 polymer ?
#
loop_
_entity_poly.entity_id
_entity_poly.type
_entity_poly.pdbx_seq_one_letter_code
_entity_poly.pdbx_strand_id
1 'polypeptide(L)'
;MHQHPDAFDSSDSDDDFSRILYEQMKAESRRPSKALLPGATLQHVADYIKSGKCKRIVVLQGAGVSTSAGIPDFRGPKGLYSQLEKYQLPYPEAIFDIGFFEKNPVPFFSLAKSLFPGNFKPTYTHFFVRMLQEKSLLKRCFTQNIDALERRAGIDPELTVEAHGSFASGTCMDCGKGYPQDYVYGFVNNDQLPCCAESKCEGVVKPDIVFFGENLPARFDERANEDFDECDLLLIMGTSLKVAPFSHLCTFVDKTCVRLMLNLEVPKVPFFDWSSKLNRDVRYLGTCDEGCRQLTAMLGWEDELNELIELHMATLNKEDEDEYLERSESSNNFLPPETAHRDNAPDKDSDADAQLQVESESVLRVNTTGTGTTIEQSTTTILQKQSSTTSVSSVTSVEHGSGNEEEGGVESKLDDLRNKVKGLKISEETINIPR
;
A
#
# COMPACT_ATOMS: atom_id res chain seq x y z
N MET A 1 -21.71 -50.20 -27.84
CA MET A 1 -23.10 -49.70 -27.93
C MET A 1 -23.51 -49.32 -26.52
N HIS A 2 -23.26 -48.08 -26.11
CA HIS A 2 -24.17 -46.91 -26.24
C HIS A 2 -25.26 -46.96 -25.16
N GLN A 3 -25.51 -45.96 -24.30
CA GLN A 3 -25.26 -44.51 -24.34
C GLN A 3 -25.31 -43.87 -22.92
N HIS A 4 -24.44 -42.86 -22.73
CA HIS A 4 -24.48 -41.59 -21.95
C HIS A 4 -25.27 -41.39 -20.64
N PRO A 5 -24.63 -40.72 -19.66
CA PRO A 5 -25.23 -39.67 -18.82
C PRO A 5 -24.90 -38.25 -19.35
N ASP A 6 -25.80 -37.32 -19.06
CA ASP A 6 -25.82 -35.93 -19.49
C ASP A 6 -24.65 -35.08 -18.98
N ALA A 7 -24.21 -34.17 -19.86
CA ALA A 7 -23.14 -33.21 -19.67
C ALA A 7 -23.58 -32.06 -18.76
N PHE A 8 -22.73 -31.73 -17.79
CA PHE A 8 -22.62 -30.38 -17.24
C PHE A 8 -21.48 -29.70 -17.99
N ASP A 9 -21.84 -28.70 -18.79
CA ASP A 9 -20.95 -27.82 -19.53
C ASP A 9 -20.28 -26.86 -18.54
N SER A 10 -19.00 -27.10 -18.24
CA SER A 10 -18.15 -26.19 -17.47
C SER A 10 -17.10 -25.61 -18.42
N SER A 11 -17.27 -24.32 -18.68
CA SER A 11 -16.44 -23.43 -19.48
C SER A 11 -14.93 -23.53 -19.18
N ASP A 12 -14.19 -23.99 -20.19
CA ASP A 12 -12.82 -23.69 -20.70
C ASP A 12 -11.71 -22.99 -19.88
N SER A 13 -11.89 -22.51 -18.63
CA SER A 13 -10.80 -21.86 -17.87
C SER A 13 -10.07 -22.80 -16.90
N ASP A 14 -10.75 -23.84 -16.39
CA ASP A 14 -10.15 -24.79 -15.43
C ASP A 14 -9.26 -25.86 -16.11
N ASP A 15 -9.42 -26.05 -17.42
CA ASP A 15 -8.74 -27.10 -18.18
C ASP A 15 -7.30 -26.71 -18.55
N ASP A 16 -7.02 -25.41 -18.78
CA ASP A 16 -5.68 -24.93 -19.12
C ASP A 16 -4.75 -24.93 -17.89
N PHE A 17 -5.28 -24.63 -16.71
CA PHE A 17 -4.54 -24.67 -15.44
C PHE A 17 -4.14 -26.10 -15.05
N SER A 18 -5.07 -27.04 -15.25
CA SER A 18 -4.82 -28.48 -15.07
C SER A 18 -3.77 -29.00 -16.06
N ARG A 19 -3.76 -28.47 -17.29
CA ARG A 19 -2.74 -28.75 -18.30
C ARG A 19 -1.37 -28.22 -17.93
N ILE A 20 -1.27 -26.99 -17.40
CA ILE A 20 0.00 -26.42 -16.93
C ILE A 20 0.57 -27.26 -15.78
N LEU A 21 -0.26 -27.65 -14.81
CA LEU A 21 0.15 -28.54 -13.72
C LEU A 21 0.65 -29.89 -14.26
N TYR A 22 -0.06 -30.47 -15.23
CA TYR A 22 0.27 -31.73 -15.87
C TYR A 22 1.57 -31.66 -16.71
N GLU A 23 1.78 -30.58 -17.47
CA GLU A 23 3.00 -30.30 -18.23
C GLU A 23 4.21 -30.08 -17.29
N GLN A 24 4.03 -29.36 -16.17
CA GLN A 24 5.05 -29.15 -15.14
C GLN A 24 5.48 -30.46 -14.46
N MET A 25 4.53 -31.38 -14.23
CA MET A 25 4.78 -32.73 -13.72
C MET A 25 5.48 -33.62 -14.76
N LYS A 26 5.21 -33.46 -16.05
CA LYS A 26 5.82 -34.24 -17.14
C LYS A 26 7.25 -33.78 -17.47
N ALA A 27 7.60 -32.53 -17.16
CA ALA A 27 8.95 -31.96 -17.29
C ALA A 27 9.96 -32.45 -16.21
N GLU A 28 9.84 -33.70 -15.75
CA GLU A 28 10.82 -34.37 -14.86
C GLU A 28 12.15 -34.71 -15.55
N SER A 29 12.24 -34.50 -16.86
CA SER A 29 13.45 -34.70 -17.65
C SER A 29 14.32 -33.44 -17.64
N ARG A 30 15.41 -33.47 -16.86
CA ARG A 30 16.54 -32.51 -16.72
C ARG A 30 16.43 -31.56 -15.52
N ARG A 31 16.46 -32.12 -14.31
CA ARG A 31 16.88 -31.35 -13.13
C ARG A 31 18.38 -30.97 -13.29
N PRO A 32 18.79 -29.72 -13.02
CA PRO A 32 20.20 -29.35 -13.04
C PRO A 32 20.98 -30.24 -12.07
N SER A 33 22.13 -30.76 -12.52
CA SER A 33 22.96 -31.64 -11.69
C SER A 33 23.87 -30.86 -10.72
N LYS A 34 23.97 -29.54 -10.89
CA LYS A 34 24.84 -28.66 -10.10
C LYS A 34 24.01 -27.64 -9.33
N ALA A 35 24.44 -27.34 -8.11
CA ALA A 35 23.87 -26.27 -7.29
C ALA A 35 23.96 -24.92 -8.03
N LEU A 36 22.90 -24.12 -7.94
CA LEU A 36 22.82 -22.77 -8.51
C LEU A 36 23.58 -21.77 -7.65
N LEU A 37 23.44 -21.93 -6.32
CA LEU A 37 24.19 -21.19 -5.31
C LEU A 37 25.16 -22.13 -4.57
N PRO A 38 26.34 -21.66 -4.13
CA PRO A 38 27.25 -22.45 -3.29
C PRO A 38 26.62 -22.89 -1.96
N GLY A 39 25.65 -22.11 -1.45
CA GLY A 39 24.81 -22.44 -0.31
C GLY A 39 23.51 -21.64 -0.33
N ALA A 40 22.54 -22.05 0.48
CA ALA A 40 21.23 -21.39 0.58
C ALA A 40 21.23 -20.33 1.71
N THR A 41 22.02 -19.27 1.55
CA THR A 41 22.11 -18.18 2.54
C THR A 41 21.94 -16.82 1.88
N LEU A 42 21.57 -15.80 2.67
CA LEU A 42 21.41 -14.43 2.19
C LEU A 42 22.69 -13.90 1.51
N GLN A 43 23.87 -14.22 2.07
CA GLN A 43 25.17 -13.86 1.47
C GLN A 43 25.34 -14.43 0.06
N HIS A 44 24.96 -15.70 -0.17
CA HIS A 44 25.06 -16.29 -1.51
C HIS A 44 24.11 -15.65 -2.51
N VAL A 45 22.94 -15.15 -2.07
CA VAL A 45 22.04 -14.36 -2.92
C VAL A 45 22.66 -13.00 -3.25
N ALA A 46 23.24 -12.32 -2.25
CA ALA A 46 23.95 -11.07 -2.47
C ALA A 46 25.12 -11.23 -3.47
N ASP A 47 25.90 -12.30 -3.34
CA ASP A 47 26.99 -12.62 -4.26
C ASP A 47 26.47 -12.97 -5.67
N TYR A 48 25.32 -13.63 -5.77
CA TYR A 48 24.65 -13.88 -7.05
C TYR A 48 24.23 -12.58 -7.74
N ILE A 49 23.66 -11.63 -7.01
CA ILE A 49 23.33 -10.28 -7.52
C ILE A 49 24.61 -9.56 -7.98
N LYS A 50 25.65 -9.50 -7.14
CA LYS A 50 26.94 -8.85 -7.46
C LYS A 50 27.67 -9.48 -8.65
N SER A 51 27.42 -10.76 -8.94
CA SER A 51 28.08 -11.46 -10.05
C SER A 51 27.68 -10.96 -11.45
N GLY A 52 26.63 -10.13 -11.55
CA GLY A 52 26.08 -9.65 -12.83
C GLY A 52 25.28 -10.69 -13.62
N LYS A 53 25.09 -11.89 -13.05
CA LYS A 53 24.21 -12.93 -13.61
C LYS A 53 22.74 -12.65 -13.35
N CYS A 54 22.43 -12.06 -12.20
CA CYS A 54 21.09 -11.57 -11.87
C CYS A 54 20.90 -10.20 -12.52
N LYS A 55 19.95 -10.07 -13.44
CA LYS A 55 19.64 -8.82 -14.15
C LYS A 55 18.17 -8.44 -14.02
N ARG A 56 17.30 -9.41 -13.77
CA ARG A 56 15.85 -9.22 -13.69
C ARG A 56 15.32 -9.86 -12.41
N ILE A 57 14.95 -9.00 -11.47
CA ILE A 57 14.37 -9.37 -10.19
C ILE A 57 12.87 -9.12 -10.27
N VAL A 58 12.09 -10.17 -10.05
CA VAL A 58 10.64 -10.05 -9.82
C VAL A 58 10.41 -10.09 -8.32
N VAL A 59 9.64 -9.12 -7.82
CA VAL A 59 9.28 -9.01 -6.41
C VAL A 59 7.82 -9.42 -6.25
N LEU A 60 7.55 -10.31 -5.29
CA LEU A 60 6.20 -10.62 -4.79
C LEU A 60 6.12 -10.13 -3.35
N GLN A 61 5.18 -9.23 -3.07
CA GLN A 61 5.02 -8.72 -1.72
C GLN A 61 3.57 -8.69 -1.24
N GLY A 62 3.42 -8.77 0.07
CA GLY A 62 2.14 -8.62 0.75
C GLY A 62 2.29 -7.84 2.05
N ALA A 63 1.24 -7.85 2.88
CA ALA A 63 1.06 -6.88 3.96
C ALA A 63 2.22 -6.82 4.98
N GLY A 64 3.01 -7.89 5.12
CA GLY A 64 4.17 -7.93 5.99
C GLY A 64 5.21 -6.84 5.70
N VAL A 65 5.32 -6.35 4.44
CA VAL A 65 6.25 -5.25 4.10
C VAL A 65 5.81 -3.88 4.62
N SER A 66 4.52 -3.72 4.95
CA SER A 66 3.91 -2.46 5.41
C SER A 66 3.73 -2.43 6.94
N THR A 67 3.99 -3.53 7.64
CA THR A 67 3.74 -3.62 9.10
C THR A 67 4.53 -2.62 9.93
N SER A 68 5.78 -2.32 9.54
CA SER A 68 6.60 -1.31 10.23
C SER A 68 6.20 0.13 9.91
N ALA A 69 5.36 0.37 8.89
CA ALA A 69 4.74 1.67 8.65
C ALA A 69 3.54 1.93 9.56
N GLY A 70 3.13 0.96 10.39
CA GLY A 70 1.93 1.06 11.25
C GLY A 70 0.66 0.53 10.60
N ILE A 71 0.74 -0.01 9.38
CA ILE A 71 -0.39 -0.66 8.70
C ILE A 71 -0.47 -2.11 9.20
N PRO A 72 -1.54 -2.53 9.89
CA PRO A 72 -1.66 -3.90 10.37
C PRO A 72 -1.74 -4.87 9.18
N ASP A 73 -1.16 -6.05 9.33
CA ASP A 73 -1.41 -7.13 8.38
C ASP A 73 -2.87 -7.61 8.48
N PHE A 74 -3.32 -8.45 7.56
CA PHE A 74 -4.70 -8.92 7.62
C PHE A 74 -4.92 -9.99 8.71
N ARG A 75 -3.98 -10.93 8.83
CA ARG A 75 -4.21 -12.25 9.46
C ARG A 75 -3.41 -12.49 10.74
N GLY A 76 -2.50 -11.60 11.10
CA GLY A 76 -1.67 -11.74 12.30
C GLY A 76 -2.47 -11.56 13.59
N PRO A 77 -1.87 -11.81 14.76
CA PRO A 77 -2.55 -11.69 16.06
C PRO A 77 -3.07 -10.28 16.38
N LYS A 78 -2.49 -9.25 15.74
CA LYS A 78 -2.93 -7.84 15.82
C LYS A 78 -3.47 -7.35 14.48
N GLY A 79 -3.73 -8.28 13.55
CA GLY A 79 -4.11 -7.97 12.19
C GLY A 79 -5.52 -7.39 12.11
N LEU A 80 -5.85 -6.82 10.95
CA LEU A 80 -7.12 -6.17 10.68
C LEU A 80 -8.31 -7.04 11.09
N TYR A 81 -8.31 -8.34 10.75
CA TYR A 81 -9.42 -9.25 11.03
C TYR A 81 -9.73 -9.44 12.52
N SER A 82 -8.74 -9.31 13.40
CA SER A 82 -8.98 -9.36 14.86
C SER A 82 -9.66 -8.11 15.42
N GLN A 83 -9.77 -7.04 14.63
CA GLN A 83 -10.30 -5.74 15.05
C GLN A 83 -11.71 -5.47 14.51
N LEU A 84 -12.29 -6.43 13.77
CA LEU A 84 -13.56 -6.24 13.05
C LEU A 84 -14.81 -6.65 13.84
N GLU A 85 -14.69 -7.08 15.09
CA GLU A 85 -15.84 -7.55 15.90
C GLU A 85 -16.99 -6.53 15.96
N LYS A 86 -16.66 -5.23 15.96
CA LYS A 86 -17.65 -4.13 15.95
C LYS A 86 -18.60 -4.16 14.75
N TYR A 87 -18.19 -4.72 13.62
CA TYR A 87 -18.97 -4.75 12.38
C TYR A 87 -19.94 -5.93 12.29
N GLN A 88 -19.96 -6.83 13.28
CA GLN A 88 -20.89 -7.98 13.34
C GLN A 88 -20.92 -8.81 12.04
N LEU A 89 -19.73 -9.02 11.47
CA LEU A 89 -19.57 -9.76 10.22
C LEU A 89 -19.83 -11.27 10.43
N PRO A 90 -20.36 -11.98 9.43
CA PRO A 90 -20.57 -13.43 9.53
C PRO A 90 -19.25 -14.21 9.66
N TYR A 91 -18.18 -13.66 9.08
CA TYR A 91 -16.79 -14.10 9.20
C TYR A 91 -15.88 -12.91 8.82
N PRO A 92 -14.62 -12.83 9.29
CA PRO A 92 -13.79 -11.63 9.13
C PRO A 92 -13.55 -11.20 7.68
N GLU A 93 -13.37 -12.16 6.77
CA GLU A 93 -13.13 -11.92 5.35
C GLU A 93 -14.33 -11.30 4.62
N ALA A 94 -15.55 -11.39 5.19
CA ALA A 94 -16.77 -10.90 4.54
C ALA A 94 -16.74 -9.40 4.22
N ILE A 95 -15.97 -8.61 4.96
CA ILE A 95 -15.82 -7.17 4.68
C ILE A 95 -15.15 -6.89 3.31
N PHE A 96 -14.41 -7.87 2.78
CA PHE A 96 -13.78 -7.83 1.46
C PHE A 96 -14.40 -8.85 0.50
N ASP A 97 -15.61 -9.35 0.75
CA ASP A 97 -16.34 -10.23 -0.15
C ASP A 97 -17.31 -9.40 -1.00
N ILE A 98 -17.28 -9.57 -2.32
CA ILE A 98 -18.09 -8.74 -3.22
C ILE A 98 -19.58 -8.96 -3.03
N GLY A 99 -20.01 -10.20 -2.79
CA GLY A 99 -21.41 -10.53 -2.56
C GLY A 99 -21.94 -10.03 -1.22
N PHE A 100 -21.07 -9.85 -0.21
CA PHE A 100 -21.40 -9.13 1.01
C PHE A 100 -21.45 -7.62 0.77
N PHE A 101 -20.46 -7.05 0.08
CA PHE A 101 -20.38 -5.62 -0.21
C PHE A 101 -21.60 -5.10 -0.98
N GLU A 102 -22.05 -5.84 -2.01
CA GLU A 102 -23.25 -5.50 -2.79
C GLU A 102 -24.52 -5.41 -1.92
N LYS A 103 -24.60 -6.23 -0.86
CA LYS A 103 -25.75 -6.23 0.07
C LYS A 103 -25.61 -5.17 1.15
N ASN A 104 -24.39 -4.94 1.63
CA ASN A 104 -24.11 -4.02 2.72
C ASN A 104 -22.68 -3.44 2.60
N PRO A 105 -22.52 -2.30 1.92
CA PRO A 105 -21.20 -1.67 1.72
C PRO A 105 -20.73 -0.87 2.96
N VAL A 106 -21.62 -0.58 3.92
CA VAL A 106 -21.36 0.31 5.06
C VAL A 106 -20.17 -0.14 5.92
N PRO A 107 -20.01 -1.43 6.29
CA PRO A 107 -18.87 -1.89 7.08
C PRO A 107 -17.53 -1.61 6.40
N PHE A 108 -17.43 -1.85 5.09
CA PHE A 108 -16.22 -1.56 4.33
C PHE A 108 -15.89 -0.08 4.36
N PHE A 109 -16.83 0.82 4.05
CA PHE A 109 -16.54 2.25 4.02
C PHE A 109 -16.24 2.84 5.41
N SER A 110 -16.88 2.29 6.45
CA SER A 110 -16.55 2.62 7.84
C SER A 110 -15.13 2.23 8.22
N LEU A 111 -14.57 1.20 7.59
CA LEU A 111 -13.17 0.82 7.74
C LEU A 111 -12.26 1.63 6.80
N ALA A 112 -12.68 1.86 5.55
CA ALA A 112 -11.90 2.48 4.49
C ALA A 112 -11.38 3.86 4.87
N LYS A 113 -12.11 4.62 5.69
CA LYS A 113 -11.65 5.90 6.26
C LYS A 113 -10.29 5.80 6.94
N SER A 114 -9.99 4.67 7.59
CA SER A 114 -8.68 4.41 8.22
C SER A 114 -7.62 3.85 7.27
N LEU A 115 -8.02 3.41 6.08
CA LEU A 115 -7.17 2.75 5.09
C LEU A 115 -6.75 3.67 3.93
N PHE A 116 -7.38 4.86 3.79
CA PHE A 116 -7.05 5.77 2.69
C PHE A 116 -5.56 6.15 2.69
N PRO A 117 -4.91 6.22 1.50
CA PRO A 117 -3.52 6.62 1.37
C PRO A 117 -3.22 8.00 1.96
N GLY A 118 -1.97 8.23 2.35
CA GLY A 118 -1.46 9.54 2.84
C GLY A 118 -1.02 9.54 4.30
N ASN A 119 -1.62 8.69 5.14
CA ASN A 119 -1.31 8.65 6.57
C ASN A 119 -0.02 7.89 6.93
N PHE A 120 0.55 7.17 5.97
CA PHE A 120 1.66 6.24 6.21
C PHE A 120 2.85 6.57 5.32
N LYS A 121 4.05 6.32 5.84
CA LYS A 121 5.30 6.47 5.12
C LYS A 121 5.81 5.10 4.66
N PRO A 122 6.42 4.99 3.47
CA PRO A 122 6.98 3.73 3.02
C PRO A 122 8.06 3.20 3.96
N THR A 123 8.18 1.88 4.05
CA THR A 123 9.17 1.20 4.91
C THR A 123 10.52 1.09 4.21
N TYR A 124 11.56 0.68 4.95
CA TYR A 124 12.88 0.39 4.37
C TYR A 124 12.78 -0.67 3.27
N THR A 125 11.90 -1.66 3.44
CA THR A 125 11.62 -2.67 2.41
C THR A 125 11.13 -2.06 1.09
N HIS A 126 10.24 -1.06 1.14
CA HIS A 126 9.77 -0.39 -0.07
C HIS A 126 10.91 0.36 -0.77
N PHE A 127 11.75 1.07 -0.01
CA PHE A 127 12.91 1.75 -0.56
C PHE A 127 13.98 0.78 -1.07
N PHE A 128 14.11 -0.42 -0.49
CA PHE A 128 14.95 -1.47 -1.06
C PHE A 128 14.46 -1.88 -2.46
N VAL A 129 13.14 -2.04 -2.66
CA VAL A 129 12.57 -2.30 -3.99
C VAL A 129 12.79 -1.10 -4.93
N ARG A 130 12.63 0.14 -4.46
CA ARG A 130 13.00 1.34 -5.23
C ARG A 130 14.48 1.33 -5.62
N MET A 131 15.37 0.87 -4.74
CA MET A 131 16.80 0.76 -5.03
C MET A 131 17.07 -0.29 -6.12
N LEU A 132 16.31 -1.38 -6.19
CA LEU A 132 16.38 -2.31 -7.32
C LEU A 132 16.02 -1.64 -8.64
N GLN A 133 15.04 -0.73 -8.63
CA GLN A 133 14.73 0.11 -9.80
C GLN A 133 15.89 1.04 -10.15
N GLU A 134 16.45 1.77 -9.19
CA GLU A 134 17.61 2.67 -9.43
C GLU A 134 18.82 1.91 -10.00
N LYS A 135 19.03 0.68 -9.56
CA LYS A 135 20.08 -0.20 -10.08
C LYS A 135 19.71 -0.91 -11.39
N SER A 136 18.54 -0.64 -11.97
CA SER A 136 18.02 -1.30 -13.18
C SER A 136 17.95 -2.83 -13.08
N LEU A 137 17.68 -3.34 -11.87
CA LEU A 137 17.52 -4.77 -11.57
C LEU A 137 16.05 -5.17 -11.40
N LEU A 138 15.17 -4.23 -11.03
CA LEU A 138 13.75 -4.50 -10.88
C LEU A 138 13.09 -4.74 -12.23
N LYS A 139 12.61 -5.97 -12.47
CA LYS A 139 11.77 -6.29 -13.62
C LYS A 139 10.30 -5.94 -13.34
N ARG A 140 9.81 -6.37 -12.17
CA ARG A 140 8.44 -6.09 -11.72
C ARG A 140 8.29 -6.23 -10.21
N CYS A 141 7.41 -5.41 -9.64
CA CYS A 141 6.88 -5.57 -8.29
C CYS A 141 5.39 -5.94 -8.37
N PHE A 142 5.06 -7.18 -8.04
CA PHE A 142 3.69 -7.62 -7.80
C PHE A 142 3.37 -7.44 -6.32
N THR A 143 2.36 -6.63 -6.01
CA THR A 143 1.93 -6.38 -4.64
C THR A 143 0.50 -6.85 -4.43
N GLN A 144 0.25 -7.47 -3.27
CA GLN A 144 -1.08 -7.77 -2.75
C GLN A 144 -1.67 -6.59 -1.98
N ASN A 145 -0.85 -5.57 -1.70
CA ASN A 145 -1.23 -4.44 -0.87
C ASN A 145 -2.04 -3.43 -1.67
N ILE A 146 -2.86 -2.68 -0.95
CA ILE A 146 -3.74 -1.62 -1.47
C ILE A 146 -3.38 -0.25 -0.85
N ASP A 147 -2.30 -0.20 -0.06
CA ASP A 147 -1.88 0.95 0.74
C ASP A 147 -1.13 2.03 -0.06
N ALA A 148 -0.79 1.74 -1.32
CA ALA A 148 -0.07 2.60 -2.25
C ALA A 148 1.36 3.00 -1.80
N LEU A 149 1.96 2.28 -0.83
CA LEU A 149 3.29 2.60 -0.34
C LEU A 149 4.39 2.36 -1.38
N GLU A 150 4.16 1.51 -2.37
CA GLU A 150 5.05 1.35 -3.52
C GLU A 150 5.17 2.64 -4.32
N ARG A 151 4.02 3.25 -4.65
CA ARG A 151 3.98 4.56 -5.34
C ARG A 151 4.56 5.66 -4.46
N ARG A 152 4.23 5.69 -3.16
CA ARG A 152 4.81 6.68 -2.23
C ARG A 152 6.32 6.51 -2.07
N ALA A 153 6.88 5.31 -2.21
CA ALA A 153 8.34 5.10 -2.29
C ALA A 153 8.95 5.51 -3.64
N GLY A 154 8.11 5.95 -4.58
CA GLY A 154 8.48 6.34 -5.93
C GLY A 154 8.74 5.17 -6.87
N ILE A 155 8.32 3.95 -6.56
CA ILE A 155 8.44 2.85 -7.52
C ILE A 155 7.56 3.19 -8.73
N ASP A 156 8.12 3.09 -9.93
CA ASP A 156 7.42 3.43 -11.16
C ASP A 156 6.12 2.59 -11.27
N PRO A 157 4.96 3.23 -11.49
CA PRO A 157 3.72 2.51 -11.78
C PRO A 157 3.87 1.50 -12.93
N GLU A 158 4.73 1.78 -13.91
CA GLU A 158 5.03 0.86 -14.99
C GLU A 158 5.89 -0.33 -14.57
N LEU A 159 6.48 -0.35 -13.37
CA LEU A 159 7.14 -1.50 -12.78
C LEU A 159 6.29 -2.16 -11.68
N THR A 160 5.09 -1.65 -11.41
CA THR A 160 4.21 -2.15 -10.36
C THR A 160 2.99 -2.86 -10.96
N VAL A 161 2.58 -3.95 -10.32
CA VAL A 161 1.30 -4.62 -10.53
C VAL A 161 0.60 -4.70 -9.17
N GLU A 162 -0.42 -3.87 -9.01
CA GLU A 162 -1.31 -3.91 -7.85
C GLU A 162 -2.32 -5.04 -8.07
N ALA A 163 -1.94 -6.25 -7.67
CA ALA A 163 -2.71 -7.46 -7.97
C ALA A 163 -4.12 -7.41 -7.35
N HIS A 164 -4.27 -6.73 -6.22
CA HIS A 164 -5.56 -6.52 -5.58
C HIS A 164 -6.10 -5.10 -5.77
N GLY A 165 -5.65 -4.40 -6.81
CA GLY A 165 -6.09 -3.05 -7.12
C GLY A 165 -5.62 -2.00 -6.09
N SER A 166 -6.24 -0.83 -6.09
CA SER A 166 -5.89 0.26 -5.17
C SER A 166 -6.99 1.29 -4.99
N PHE A 167 -6.79 2.20 -4.03
CA PHE A 167 -7.68 3.35 -3.82
C PHE A 167 -7.49 4.50 -4.83
N ALA A 168 -6.67 4.33 -5.87
CA ALA A 168 -6.33 5.40 -6.83
C ALA A 168 -7.53 5.87 -7.68
N SER A 169 -8.56 5.03 -7.81
CA SER A 169 -9.81 5.33 -8.49
C SER A 169 -10.95 4.51 -7.90
N GLY A 170 -12.18 4.80 -8.31
CA GLY A 170 -13.33 3.97 -8.01
C GLY A 170 -14.29 3.88 -9.18
N THR A 171 -15.04 2.79 -9.23
CA THR A 171 -15.99 2.49 -10.30
C THR A 171 -17.39 2.31 -9.74
N CYS A 172 -18.38 2.93 -10.39
CA CYS A 172 -19.79 2.68 -10.07
C CYS A 172 -20.15 1.23 -10.39
N MET A 173 -20.68 0.52 -9.40
CA MET A 173 -21.04 -0.90 -9.52
C MET A 173 -22.20 -1.15 -10.51
N ASP A 174 -23.06 -0.16 -10.76
CA ASP A 174 -24.24 -0.32 -11.62
C ASP A 174 -23.96 0.06 -13.08
N CYS A 175 -23.31 1.20 -13.30
CA CYS A 175 -23.12 1.76 -14.66
C CYS A 175 -21.67 1.70 -15.18
N GLY A 176 -20.71 1.29 -14.34
CA GLY A 176 -19.29 1.18 -14.72
C GLY A 176 -18.57 2.52 -14.90
N LYS A 177 -19.18 3.64 -14.52
CA LYS A 177 -18.54 4.96 -14.60
C LYS A 177 -17.38 5.04 -13.61
N GLY A 178 -16.20 5.41 -14.10
CA GLY A 178 -15.01 5.65 -13.28
C GLY A 178 -15.00 7.03 -12.63
N TYR A 179 -14.46 7.10 -11.43
CA TYR A 179 -14.31 8.27 -10.58
C TYR A 179 -12.88 8.36 -10.03
N PRO A 180 -12.33 9.58 -9.90
CA PRO A 180 -11.02 9.77 -9.29
C PRO A 180 -11.05 9.51 -7.77
N GLN A 181 -9.88 9.27 -7.18
CA GLN A 181 -9.73 8.97 -5.74
C GLN A 181 -10.35 10.04 -4.84
N ASP A 182 -10.13 11.32 -5.14
CA ASP A 182 -10.62 12.47 -4.38
C ASP A 182 -12.15 12.49 -4.27
N TYR A 183 -12.85 12.08 -5.33
CA TYR A 183 -14.30 11.91 -5.32
C TYR A 183 -14.71 10.90 -4.25
N VAL A 184 -14.15 9.68 -4.29
CA VAL A 184 -14.48 8.61 -3.33
C VAL A 184 -14.09 9.01 -1.91
N TYR A 185 -12.90 9.58 -1.75
CA TYR A 185 -12.38 10.06 -0.48
C TYR A 185 -13.29 11.12 0.15
N GLY A 186 -13.81 12.07 -0.64
CA GLY A 186 -14.72 13.11 -0.18
C GLY A 186 -15.96 12.54 0.53
N PHE A 187 -16.58 11.49 -0.02
CA PHE A 187 -17.71 10.84 0.65
C PHE A 187 -17.27 10.09 1.91
N VAL A 188 -16.21 9.27 1.83
CA VAL A 188 -15.78 8.43 2.96
C VAL A 188 -15.29 9.28 4.14
N ASN A 189 -14.59 10.39 3.88
CA ASN A 189 -14.12 11.29 4.92
C ASN A 189 -15.29 11.94 5.68
N ASN A 190 -16.41 12.19 4.99
CA ASN A 190 -17.66 12.72 5.55
C ASN A 190 -18.61 11.63 6.08
N ASP A 191 -18.13 10.39 6.25
CA ASP A 191 -18.93 9.25 6.73
C ASP A 191 -20.16 8.95 5.85
N GLN A 192 -20.05 9.24 4.55
CA GLN A 192 -21.06 8.99 3.52
C GLN A 192 -20.66 7.87 2.58
N LEU A 193 -21.66 7.18 2.02
CA LEU A 193 -21.43 6.22 0.94
C LEU A 193 -21.14 6.98 -0.37
N PRO A 194 -20.07 6.63 -1.10
CA PRO A 194 -19.82 7.17 -2.42
C PRO A 194 -20.94 6.73 -3.37
N CYS A 195 -21.73 7.68 -3.87
CA CYS A 195 -22.82 7.43 -4.81
C CYS A 195 -22.42 7.85 -6.22
N CYS A 196 -23.02 7.24 -7.24
CA CYS A 196 -22.80 7.64 -8.63
C CYS A 196 -23.36 9.05 -8.89
N ALA A 197 -22.57 9.89 -9.56
CA ALA A 197 -22.99 11.24 -9.98
C ALA A 197 -23.92 11.26 -11.20
N GLU A 198 -24.10 10.12 -11.89
CA GLU A 198 -24.96 10.06 -13.09
C GLU A 198 -26.43 10.12 -12.68
N SER A 199 -27.17 11.08 -13.26
CA SER A 199 -28.55 11.46 -12.86
C SER A 199 -29.61 10.34 -12.79
N LYS A 200 -29.35 9.16 -13.36
CA LYS A 200 -30.26 8.01 -13.39
C LYS A 200 -29.64 6.75 -12.78
N CYS A 201 -28.54 6.89 -12.07
CA CYS A 201 -27.79 5.80 -11.48
C CYS A 201 -27.74 5.99 -9.96
N GLU A 202 -28.27 5.03 -9.22
CA GLU A 202 -28.24 5.02 -7.75
C GLU A 202 -27.12 4.12 -7.20
N GLY A 203 -26.27 3.60 -8.10
CA GLY A 203 -25.20 2.69 -7.76
C GLY A 203 -24.12 3.31 -6.87
N VAL A 204 -23.56 2.47 -6.01
CA VAL A 204 -22.43 2.81 -5.14
C VAL A 204 -21.15 2.82 -5.97
N VAL A 205 -20.26 3.78 -5.71
CA VAL A 205 -18.91 3.83 -6.28
C VAL A 205 -17.97 3.08 -5.35
N LYS A 206 -17.51 1.90 -5.79
CA LYS A 206 -16.53 1.09 -5.05
C LYS A 206 -15.13 1.54 -5.46
N PRO A 207 -14.17 1.69 -4.53
CA PRO A 207 -12.76 1.80 -4.90
C PRO A 207 -12.35 0.62 -5.78
N ASP A 208 -11.39 0.84 -6.69
CA ASP A 208 -10.89 -0.18 -7.62
C ASP A 208 -9.91 -1.15 -6.94
N ILE A 209 -10.31 -1.66 -5.77
CA ILE A 209 -9.70 -2.74 -5.01
C ILE A 209 -10.43 -4.04 -5.35
N VAL A 210 -9.68 -5.12 -5.50
CA VAL A 210 -10.23 -6.45 -5.78
C VAL A 210 -10.73 -7.09 -4.49
N PHE A 211 -12.01 -7.39 -4.45
CA PHE A 211 -12.66 -8.15 -3.38
C PHE A 211 -12.63 -9.65 -3.70
N PHE A 212 -12.80 -10.50 -2.69
CA PHE A 212 -13.05 -11.92 -2.91
C PHE A 212 -14.30 -12.09 -3.77
N GLY A 213 -14.17 -12.93 -4.81
CA GLY A 213 -15.20 -13.13 -5.83
C GLY A 213 -15.03 -12.25 -7.08
N GLU A 214 -14.14 -11.27 -7.07
CA GLU A 214 -13.80 -10.47 -8.25
C GLU A 214 -12.59 -11.02 -9.00
N ASN A 215 -12.52 -10.72 -10.30
CA ASN A 215 -11.34 -10.99 -11.11
C ASN A 215 -10.21 -10.03 -10.75
N LEU A 216 -8.97 -10.50 -10.84
CA LEU A 216 -7.80 -9.62 -10.75
C LEU A 216 -7.72 -8.72 -12.00
N PRO A 217 -6.99 -7.59 -11.94
CA PRO A 217 -6.83 -6.71 -13.09
C PRO A 217 -6.12 -7.44 -14.23
N ALA A 218 -6.51 -7.20 -15.49
CA ALA A 218 -5.93 -7.86 -16.66
C ALA A 218 -4.39 -7.77 -16.71
N ARG A 219 -3.84 -6.63 -16.27
CA ARG A 219 -2.39 -6.40 -16.16
C ARG A 219 -1.68 -7.46 -15.31
N PHE A 220 -2.37 -8.09 -14.36
CA PHE A 220 -1.81 -9.17 -13.53
C PHE A 220 -1.37 -10.35 -14.39
N ASP A 221 -2.27 -10.90 -15.20
CA ASP A 221 -1.98 -12.06 -16.05
C ASP A 221 -1.05 -11.70 -17.20
N GLU A 222 -1.26 -10.52 -17.82
CA GLU A 222 -0.39 -10.01 -18.90
C GLU A 222 1.07 -9.95 -18.44
N ARG A 223 1.33 -9.32 -17.29
CA ARG A 223 2.70 -9.19 -16.76
C ARG A 223 3.22 -10.50 -16.19
N ALA A 224 2.38 -11.32 -15.58
CA ALA A 224 2.80 -12.64 -15.09
C ALA A 224 3.30 -13.53 -16.23
N ASN A 225 2.63 -13.52 -17.38
CA ASN A 225 3.02 -14.29 -18.55
C ASN A 225 4.33 -13.77 -19.20
N GLU A 226 4.58 -12.47 -19.16
CA GLU A 226 5.79 -11.87 -19.77
C GLU A 226 7.02 -11.89 -18.85
N ASP A 227 6.85 -11.63 -17.55
CA ASP A 227 7.96 -11.29 -16.68
C ASP A 227 8.64 -12.50 -16.03
N PHE A 228 7.91 -13.61 -15.83
CA PHE A 228 8.40 -14.75 -15.04
C PHE A 228 9.36 -15.66 -15.82
N ASP A 229 9.20 -15.75 -17.14
CA ASP A 229 10.10 -16.51 -18.03
C ASP A 229 11.51 -15.94 -18.03
N GLU A 230 11.65 -14.63 -17.83
CA GLU A 230 12.94 -13.92 -17.81
C GLU A 230 13.48 -13.72 -16.38
N CYS A 231 12.80 -14.20 -15.35
CA CYS A 231 13.15 -13.91 -13.96
C CYS A 231 14.42 -14.65 -13.52
N ASP A 232 15.46 -13.90 -13.16
CA ASP A 232 16.73 -14.47 -12.66
C ASP A 232 16.68 -14.72 -11.14
N LEU A 233 15.95 -13.86 -10.41
CA LEU A 233 15.74 -13.94 -8.98
C LEU A 233 14.30 -13.51 -8.63
N LEU A 234 13.57 -14.41 -7.98
CA LEU A 234 12.28 -14.11 -7.37
C LEU A 234 12.48 -13.72 -5.91
N LEU A 235 12.10 -12.50 -5.55
CA LEU A 235 12.13 -12.01 -4.17
C LEU A 235 10.71 -12.01 -3.59
N ILE A 236 10.49 -12.74 -2.50
CA ILE A 236 9.17 -12.96 -1.90
C ILE A 236 9.19 -12.39 -0.49
N MET A 237 8.41 -11.35 -0.23
CA MET A 237 8.51 -10.58 1.01
C MET A 237 7.16 -10.40 1.69
N GLY A 238 7.12 -10.63 3.00
CA GLY A 238 5.98 -10.22 3.83
C GLY A 238 4.63 -10.83 3.41
N THR A 239 4.60 -12.02 2.79
CA THR A 239 3.36 -12.67 2.37
C THR A 239 3.25 -14.09 2.91
N SER A 240 2.03 -14.46 3.29
CA SER A 240 1.70 -15.83 3.72
C SER A 240 1.38 -16.78 2.56
N LEU A 241 1.33 -16.26 1.32
CA LEU A 241 1.00 -17.02 0.11
C LEU A 241 -0.28 -17.87 0.22
N LYS A 242 -1.28 -17.39 0.96
CA LYS A 242 -2.57 -18.10 1.16
C LYS A 242 -3.63 -17.77 0.10
N VAL A 243 -3.49 -16.65 -0.60
CA VAL A 243 -4.52 -16.14 -1.52
C VAL A 243 -4.10 -16.43 -2.95
N ALA A 244 -4.86 -17.29 -3.63
CA ALA A 244 -4.77 -17.52 -5.06
C ALA A 244 -5.52 -16.41 -5.82
N PRO A 245 -5.16 -16.11 -7.09
CA PRO A 245 -4.08 -16.74 -7.87
C PRO A 245 -2.68 -16.23 -7.52
N PHE A 246 -2.54 -15.15 -6.73
CA PHE A 246 -1.25 -14.54 -6.42
C PHE A 246 -0.22 -15.53 -5.84
N SER A 247 -0.63 -16.42 -4.94
CA SER A 247 0.26 -17.42 -4.34
C SER A 247 0.93 -18.36 -5.35
N HIS A 248 0.30 -18.58 -6.51
CA HIS A 248 0.82 -19.45 -7.56
C HIS A 248 1.96 -18.82 -8.37
N LEU A 249 2.12 -17.50 -8.35
CA LEU A 249 3.22 -16.81 -9.03
C LEU A 249 4.59 -17.35 -8.63
N CYS A 250 4.73 -17.83 -7.38
CA CYS A 250 5.96 -18.48 -6.91
C CYS A 250 6.39 -19.72 -7.71
N THR A 251 5.47 -20.29 -8.50
CA THR A 251 5.68 -21.48 -9.33
C THR A 251 5.91 -21.18 -10.81
N PHE A 252 5.73 -19.92 -11.25
CA PHE A 252 5.83 -19.54 -12.66
C PHE A 252 7.28 -19.38 -13.12
N VAL A 253 8.22 -19.15 -12.19
CA VAL A 253 9.64 -19.04 -12.52
C VAL A 253 10.27 -20.38 -12.91
N ASP A 254 11.24 -20.33 -13.82
CA ASP A 254 12.00 -21.52 -14.27
C ASP A 254 12.60 -22.32 -13.10
N LYS A 255 12.83 -23.63 -13.30
CA LYS A 255 13.40 -24.54 -12.29
C LYS A 255 14.80 -24.12 -11.82
N THR A 256 15.49 -23.25 -12.58
CA THR A 256 16.81 -22.70 -12.30
C THR A 256 16.80 -21.26 -11.76
N CYS A 257 15.63 -20.63 -11.62
CA CYS A 257 15.52 -19.31 -11.01
C CYS A 257 15.78 -19.40 -9.49
N VAL A 258 16.61 -18.51 -8.95
CA VAL A 258 16.82 -18.42 -7.50
C VAL A 258 15.59 -17.76 -6.87
N ARG A 259 15.15 -18.23 -5.70
CA ARG A 259 14.03 -17.63 -4.96
C ARG A 259 14.51 -17.28 -3.55
N LEU A 260 14.37 -16.03 -3.16
CA LEU A 260 14.67 -15.55 -1.81
C LEU A 260 13.36 -15.15 -1.12
N MET A 261 13.10 -15.71 0.05
CA MET A 261 11.98 -15.34 0.90
C MET A 261 12.47 -14.55 2.12
N LEU A 262 11.91 -13.35 2.34
CA LEU A 262 12.09 -12.55 3.56
C LEU A 262 10.74 -12.48 4.28
N ASN A 263 10.56 -13.26 5.35
CA ASN A 263 9.29 -13.31 6.06
C ASN A 263 9.47 -13.74 7.52
N LEU A 264 8.54 -13.41 8.40
CA LEU A 264 8.60 -13.83 9.80
C LEU A 264 8.51 -15.35 9.97
N GLU A 265 7.72 -16.00 9.12
CA GLU A 265 7.49 -17.44 9.17
C GLU A 265 7.55 -18.07 7.77
N VAL A 266 7.73 -19.38 7.72
CA VAL A 266 7.63 -20.13 6.45
C VAL A 266 6.15 -20.35 6.12
N PRO A 267 5.66 -19.87 4.96
CA PRO A 267 4.32 -20.18 4.49
C PRO A 267 4.07 -21.69 4.41
N LYS A 268 2.90 -22.15 4.87
CA LYS A 268 2.49 -23.56 4.78
C LYS A 268 2.00 -23.92 3.37
N VAL A 269 2.89 -23.81 2.38
CA VAL A 269 2.64 -24.08 0.97
C VAL A 269 3.66 -25.08 0.41
N PRO A 270 3.30 -25.92 -0.57
CA PRO A 270 4.18 -26.99 -1.07
C PRO A 270 5.21 -26.51 -2.11
N PHE A 271 5.35 -25.21 -2.34
CA PHE A 271 6.09 -24.66 -3.48
C PHE A 271 7.61 -24.62 -3.29
N PHE A 272 8.12 -24.74 -2.07
CA PHE A 272 9.55 -24.57 -1.74
C PHE A 272 10.21 -25.87 -1.31
N ASP A 273 11.42 -26.11 -1.80
CA ASP A 273 12.31 -27.18 -1.36
C ASP A 273 13.56 -26.59 -0.70
N TRP A 274 13.42 -26.27 0.59
CA TRP A 274 14.50 -25.72 1.43
C TRP A 274 15.66 -26.68 1.67
N SER A 275 15.49 -27.97 1.34
CA SER A 275 16.50 -29.02 1.52
C SER A 275 17.23 -29.37 0.23
N SER A 276 16.82 -28.76 -0.88
CA SER A 276 17.32 -29.08 -2.21
C SER A 276 18.82 -28.84 -2.33
N LYS A 277 19.55 -29.80 -2.91
CA LYS A 277 20.96 -29.60 -3.29
C LYS A 277 21.14 -28.57 -4.41
N LEU A 278 20.05 -28.12 -5.05
CA LEU A 278 20.08 -27.01 -6.00
C LEU A 278 20.40 -25.68 -5.32
N ASN A 279 20.12 -25.55 -4.01
CA ASN A 279 20.25 -24.31 -3.23
C ASN A 279 19.53 -23.12 -3.89
N ARG A 280 18.40 -23.38 -4.56
CA ARG A 280 17.65 -22.34 -5.26
C ARG A 280 16.72 -21.55 -4.34
N ASP A 281 16.20 -22.21 -3.29
CA ASP A 281 15.26 -21.62 -2.34
C ASP A 281 16.00 -21.19 -1.09
N VAL A 282 16.04 -19.89 -0.86
CA VAL A 282 16.70 -19.27 0.28
C VAL A 282 15.65 -18.57 1.12
N ARG A 283 15.77 -18.65 2.45
CA ARG A 283 14.89 -17.94 3.38
C ARG A 283 15.67 -17.17 4.42
N TYR A 284 15.16 -16.02 4.77
CA TYR A 284 15.49 -15.27 5.96
C TYR A 284 14.24 -15.21 6.83
N LEU A 285 14.36 -15.62 8.09
CA LEU A 285 13.26 -15.61 9.06
C LEU A 285 13.44 -14.45 10.03
N GLY A 286 12.66 -13.39 9.81
CA GLY A 286 12.74 -12.12 10.53
C GLY A 286 11.84 -11.09 9.86
N THR A 287 11.96 -9.83 10.29
CA THR A 287 11.20 -8.74 9.63
C THR A 287 11.76 -8.50 8.23
N CYS A 288 10.90 -8.03 7.31
CA CYS A 288 11.31 -7.67 5.95
C CYS A 288 12.39 -6.58 5.97
N ASP A 289 12.21 -5.55 6.82
CA ASP A 289 13.17 -4.44 6.93
C ASP A 289 14.55 -4.93 7.36
N GLU A 290 14.65 -5.84 8.35
CA GLU A 290 15.94 -6.38 8.77
C GLU A 290 16.56 -7.26 7.67
N GLY A 291 15.78 -8.11 7.02
CA GLY A 291 16.25 -8.93 5.90
C GLY A 291 16.78 -8.08 4.74
N CYS A 292 16.06 -7.01 4.40
CA CYS A 292 16.47 -6.03 3.39
C CYS A 292 17.73 -5.28 3.84
N ARG A 293 17.85 -4.81 5.09
CA ARG A 293 19.06 -4.15 5.60
C ARG A 293 20.29 -5.04 5.51
N GLN A 294 20.19 -6.31 5.92
CA GLN A 294 21.29 -7.26 5.81
C GLN A 294 21.68 -7.50 4.34
N LEU A 295 20.70 -7.61 3.45
CA LEU A 295 20.96 -7.76 2.02
C LEU A 295 21.63 -6.51 1.44
N THR A 296 21.15 -5.31 1.76
CA THR A 296 21.76 -4.02 1.38
C THR A 296 23.22 -3.94 1.84
N ALA A 297 23.52 -4.32 3.09
CA ALA A 297 24.88 -4.36 3.62
C ALA A 297 25.78 -5.33 2.85
N MET A 298 25.31 -6.54 2.56
CA MET A 298 26.06 -7.55 1.78
C MET A 298 26.29 -7.14 0.32
N LEU A 299 25.44 -6.26 -0.20
CA LEU A 299 25.53 -5.66 -1.54
C LEU A 299 26.41 -4.40 -1.56
N GLY A 300 26.69 -3.80 -0.39
CA GLY A 300 27.42 -2.54 -0.27
C GLY A 300 26.60 -1.33 -0.72
N TRP A 301 25.28 -1.35 -0.51
CA TRP A 301 24.35 -0.30 -0.96
C TRP A 301 23.82 0.58 0.19
N GLU A 302 24.39 0.45 1.40
CA GLU A 302 23.84 1.08 2.61
C GLU A 302 23.79 2.60 2.51
N ASP A 303 24.92 3.22 2.16
CA ASP A 303 25.03 4.67 2.05
C ASP A 303 24.10 5.21 0.96
N GLU A 304 24.09 4.58 -0.22
CA GLU A 304 23.22 5.00 -1.34
C GLU A 304 21.73 4.87 -1.00
N LEU A 305 21.33 3.80 -0.32
CA LEU A 305 19.93 3.59 0.07
C LEU A 305 19.51 4.54 1.21
N ASN A 306 20.40 4.80 2.18
CA ASN A 306 20.10 5.76 3.24
C ASN A 306 19.95 7.17 2.66
N GLU A 307 20.83 7.59 1.75
CA GLU A 307 20.72 8.88 1.05
C GLU A 307 19.41 8.98 0.26
N LEU A 308 19.04 7.92 -0.48
CA LEU A 308 17.78 7.86 -1.21
C LEU A 308 16.57 8.02 -0.27
N ILE A 309 16.57 7.31 0.87
CA ILE A 309 15.49 7.39 1.87
C ILE A 309 15.40 8.80 2.44
N GLU A 310 16.52 9.38 2.87
CA GLU A 310 16.54 10.72 3.47
C GLU A 310 15.99 11.79 2.53
N LEU A 311 16.45 11.79 1.26
CA LEU A 311 16.01 12.76 0.26
C LEU A 311 14.52 12.60 -0.08
N HIS A 312 14.07 11.34 -0.27
CA HIS A 312 12.69 11.07 -0.65
C HIS A 312 11.72 11.34 0.50
N MET A 313 12.08 10.99 1.74
CA MET A 313 11.27 11.30 2.92
C MET A 313 11.15 12.80 3.16
N ALA A 314 12.22 13.57 2.93
CA ALA A 314 12.15 15.04 3.00
C ALA A 314 11.15 15.61 1.99
N THR A 315 11.09 15.04 0.79
CA THR A 315 10.12 15.42 -0.25
C THR A 315 8.69 15.08 0.17
N LEU A 316 8.44 13.84 0.62
CA LEU A 316 7.13 13.41 1.10
C LEU A 316 6.64 14.21 2.31
N ASN A 317 7.53 14.62 3.22
CA ASN A 317 7.15 15.43 4.37
C ASN A 317 6.67 16.81 3.95
N LYS A 318 7.35 17.42 2.96
CA LYS A 318 6.94 18.69 2.40
C LYS A 318 5.59 18.60 1.67
N GLU A 319 5.40 17.56 0.86
CA GLU A 319 4.13 17.32 0.17
C GLU A 319 2.97 17.13 1.15
N ASP A 320 3.17 16.32 2.20
CA ASP A 320 2.15 16.10 3.23
C ASP A 320 1.85 17.40 4.03
N GLU A 321 2.86 18.26 4.25
CA GLU A 321 2.68 19.59 4.88
C GLU A 321 1.88 20.54 3.98
N ASP A 322 2.23 20.62 2.68
CA ASP A 322 1.54 21.47 1.70
C ASP A 322 0.07 21.02 1.55
N GLU A 323 -0.20 19.71 1.46
CA GLU A 323 -1.56 19.16 1.39
C GLU A 323 -2.37 19.45 2.66
N TYR A 324 -1.75 19.35 3.84
CA TYR A 324 -2.39 19.69 5.11
C TYR A 324 -2.79 21.18 5.15
N LEU A 325 -1.91 22.07 4.69
CA LEU A 325 -2.18 23.51 4.62
C LEU A 325 -3.34 23.79 3.66
N GLU A 326 -3.32 23.25 2.45
CA GLU A 326 -4.41 23.42 1.47
C GLU A 326 -5.76 22.89 2.00
N ARG A 327 -5.75 21.75 2.70
CA ARG A 327 -6.97 21.19 3.30
C ARG A 327 -7.50 22.05 4.43
N SER A 328 -6.62 22.66 5.23
CA SER A 328 -7.01 23.58 6.31
C SER A 328 -7.64 24.87 5.77
N GLU A 329 -7.19 25.36 4.62
CA GLU A 329 -7.74 26.55 3.97
C GLU A 329 -9.08 26.27 3.26
N SER A 330 -9.22 25.11 2.61
CA SER A 330 -10.44 24.70 1.90
C SER A 330 -11.58 24.28 2.84
N SER A 331 -11.26 23.77 4.03
CA SER A 331 -12.26 23.48 5.09
C SER A 331 -13.02 24.72 5.56
N ASN A 332 -12.47 25.94 5.35
CA ASN A 332 -13.16 27.19 5.64
C ASN A 332 -14.12 27.66 4.53
N ASN A 333 -14.17 26.98 3.37
CA ASN A 333 -14.93 27.43 2.19
C ASN A 333 -15.84 26.37 1.53
N PHE A 334 -15.96 25.16 2.10
CA PHE A 334 -16.80 24.11 1.51
C PHE A 334 -18.28 24.26 1.94
N LEU A 335 -19.09 24.90 1.10
CA LEU A 335 -20.54 24.75 1.13
C LEU A 335 -20.92 23.54 0.25
N PRO A 336 -21.64 22.53 0.77
CA PRO A 336 -22.11 21.43 -0.07
C PRO A 336 -23.03 21.96 -1.18
N PRO A 337 -23.11 21.29 -2.35
CA PRO A 337 -24.02 21.70 -3.41
C PRO A 337 -25.46 21.68 -2.89
N GLU A 338 -26.17 22.80 -3.04
CA GLU A 338 -27.60 22.89 -2.71
C GLU A 338 -28.36 21.78 -3.45
N THR A 339 -28.94 20.85 -2.68
CA THR A 339 -29.89 19.88 -3.21
C THR A 339 -31.06 20.63 -3.83
N ALA A 340 -31.28 20.42 -5.13
CA ALA A 340 -32.34 21.05 -5.89
C ALA A 340 -33.71 20.93 -5.19
N HIS A 341 -34.31 22.09 -4.93
CA HIS A 341 -35.65 22.28 -4.40
C HIS A 341 -36.68 21.36 -5.07
N ARG A 342 -37.44 20.61 -4.26
CA ARG A 342 -38.79 20.19 -4.59
C ARG A 342 -39.75 20.90 -3.64
N ASP A 343 -40.36 21.96 -4.15
CA ASP A 343 -41.50 22.62 -3.54
C ASP A 343 -42.65 21.62 -3.38
N ASN A 344 -43.11 21.44 -2.13
CA ASN A 344 -44.51 21.25 -1.75
C ASN A 344 -44.61 21.20 -0.22
N ALA A 345 -44.85 22.36 0.40
CA ALA A 345 -45.46 22.44 1.72
C ALA A 345 -46.99 22.22 1.58
N PRO A 346 -47.64 21.69 2.63
CA PRO A 346 -48.24 22.64 3.57
C PRO A 346 -47.96 22.34 5.05
N ASP A 347 -47.97 23.43 5.80
CA ASP A 347 -47.77 23.58 7.25
C ASP A 347 -48.49 22.57 8.14
N LYS A 348 -47.82 22.19 9.24
CA LYS A 348 -48.33 22.33 10.63
C LYS A 348 -47.30 21.97 11.70
N ASP A 349 -46.97 22.99 12.50
CA ASP A 349 -46.70 23.05 13.95
C ASP A 349 -45.75 22.06 14.67
N SER A 350 -44.76 22.70 15.32
CA SER A 350 -44.11 22.45 16.62
C SER A 350 -43.35 21.14 16.87
N ASP A 351 -42.02 21.21 16.97
CA ASP A 351 -41.31 21.09 18.26
C ASP A 351 -39.81 21.43 18.14
N ALA A 352 -39.25 21.88 19.27
CA ALA A 352 -38.01 22.64 19.39
C ALA A 352 -36.70 21.87 19.12
N ASP A 353 -35.79 22.52 18.37
CA ASP A 353 -34.39 22.17 18.19
C ASP A 353 -33.57 22.40 19.48
N ALA A 354 -32.77 21.41 19.87
CA ALA A 354 -31.72 21.54 20.87
C ALA A 354 -30.35 21.58 20.18
N GLN A 355 -29.76 22.76 20.04
CA GLN A 355 -28.37 22.93 19.61
C GLN A 355 -27.39 22.67 20.77
N LEU A 356 -26.41 21.79 20.55
CA LEU A 356 -25.24 21.62 21.42
C LEU A 356 -24.16 22.63 21.01
N GLN A 357 -23.75 23.50 21.93
CA GLN A 357 -22.55 24.35 21.76
C GLN A 357 -21.38 23.74 22.53
N VAL A 358 -20.22 23.65 21.87
CA VAL A 358 -18.95 23.20 22.45
C VAL A 358 -17.96 24.36 22.32
N GLU A 359 -17.43 24.83 23.44
CA GLU A 359 -16.34 25.80 23.47
C GLU A 359 -15.09 25.15 24.09
N SER A 360 -13.94 25.37 23.47
CA SER A 360 -12.64 24.89 23.96
C SER A 360 -11.63 26.05 24.00
N GLU A 361 -10.96 26.21 25.14
CA GLU A 361 -9.84 27.13 25.31
C GLU A 361 -8.55 26.33 25.60
N SER A 362 -7.47 26.70 24.90
CA SER A 362 -6.12 26.14 25.11
C SER A 362 -5.17 27.23 25.60
N VAL A 363 -4.45 26.94 26.69
CA VAL A 363 -3.44 27.85 27.26
C VAL A 363 -2.08 27.18 27.20
N LEU A 364 -1.13 27.86 26.54
CA LEU A 364 0.28 27.47 26.51
C LEU A 364 1.07 28.27 27.57
N ARG A 365 1.87 27.56 28.37
CA ARG A 365 2.82 28.16 29.31
C ARG A 365 4.23 27.68 29.00
N VAL A 366 5.13 28.65 28.81
CA VAL A 366 6.55 28.41 28.54
C VAL A 366 7.34 28.83 29.78
N ASN A 367 8.08 27.89 30.37
CA ASN A 367 8.95 28.14 31.51
C ASN A 367 10.41 27.92 31.10
N THR A 368 11.20 28.98 31.16
CA THR A 368 12.64 28.95 30.90
C THR A 368 13.40 29.00 32.22
N THR A 369 14.23 27.99 32.49
CA THR A 369 15.25 28.05 33.55
C THR A 369 16.63 27.84 32.96
N GLY A 370 17.69 28.22 33.68
CA GLY A 370 19.07 28.29 33.17
C GLY A 370 19.67 26.97 32.65
N THR A 371 18.95 25.86 32.68
CA THR A 371 19.38 24.55 32.16
C THR A 371 18.38 23.93 31.16
N GLY A 372 17.36 24.65 30.70
CA GLY A 372 16.43 24.16 29.68
C GLY A 372 15.09 24.89 29.64
N THR A 373 14.37 24.75 28.52
CA THR A 373 13.02 25.31 28.31
C THR A 373 12.00 24.18 28.33
N THR A 374 10.96 24.33 29.14
CA THR A 374 9.83 23.38 29.21
C THR A 374 8.56 24.07 28.72
N ILE A 375 7.80 23.39 27.85
CA ILE A 375 6.53 23.86 27.31
C ILE A 375 5.42 22.97 27.83
N GLU A 376 4.46 23.55 28.55
CA GLU A 376 3.26 22.88 29.02
C GLU A 376 2.04 23.42 28.27
N GLN A 377 1.24 22.52 27.70
CA GLN A 377 -0.03 22.84 27.06
C GLN A 377 -1.16 22.22 27.88
N SER A 378 -2.15 23.04 28.23
CA SER A 378 -3.37 22.61 28.91
C SER A 378 -4.58 23.02 28.11
N THR A 379 -5.48 22.08 27.84
CA THR A 379 -6.71 22.29 27.07
C THR A 379 -7.91 21.97 27.95
N THR A 380 -8.85 22.91 28.05
CA THR A 380 -10.10 22.70 28.80
C THR A 380 -11.28 22.76 27.83
N THR A 381 -12.10 21.71 27.84
CA THR A 381 -13.32 21.63 27.03
C THR A 381 -14.54 21.72 27.96
N ILE A 382 -15.44 22.66 27.71
CA ILE A 382 -16.66 22.84 28.52
C ILE A 382 -17.86 22.33 27.72
N LEU A 383 -18.56 21.34 28.27
CA LEU A 383 -19.82 20.83 27.74
C LEU A 383 -20.96 21.36 28.62
N GLN A 384 -21.76 22.29 28.12
CA GLN A 384 -22.98 22.72 28.81
C GLN A 384 -24.20 21.96 28.26
N LYS A 385 -24.74 21.06 29.07
CA LYS A 385 -26.11 20.57 28.93
C LYS A 385 -26.95 21.26 30.01
N GLN A 386 -28.07 21.87 29.66
CA GLN A 386 -28.99 22.39 30.69
C GLN A 386 -29.35 21.24 31.64
N SER A 387 -28.95 21.36 32.90
CA SER A 387 -28.98 20.37 34.00
C SER A 387 -27.79 19.41 34.17
N SER A 388 -26.53 19.84 34.01
CA SER A 388 -25.40 19.53 34.92
C SER A 388 -24.05 19.87 34.27
N THR A 389 -23.11 20.40 35.05
CA THR A 389 -21.73 20.70 34.64
C THR A 389 -20.79 19.58 35.04
N THR A 390 -19.98 19.07 34.10
CA THR A 390 -18.83 18.19 34.39
C THR A 390 -17.61 18.69 33.62
N SER A 391 -16.51 18.96 34.32
CA SER A 391 -15.23 19.40 33.74
C SER A 391 -14.24 18.25 33.68
N VAL A 392 -13.56 18.06 32.54
CA VAL A 392 -12.46 17.09 32.39
C VAL A 392 -11.19 17.85 32.01
N SER A 393 -10.09 17.59 32.70
CA SER A 393 -8.77 18.20 32.46
C SER A 393 -7.73 17.11 32.21
N SER A 394 -6.93 17.24 31.15
CA SER A 394 -5.81 16.35 30.85
C SER A 394 -4.52 17.16 30.61
N VAL A 395 -3.41 16.74 31.21
CA VAL A 395 -2.09 17.38 31.10
C VAL A 395 -1.10 16.36 30.54
N THR A 396 -0.32 16.75 29.55
CA THR A 396 0.76 15.94 28.94
C THR A 396 2.06 16.72 28.94
N SER A 397 3.16 16.11 29.40
CA SER A 397 4.50 16.69 29.52
C SER A 397 5.49 15.92 28.64
N VAL A 398 6.36 16.61 27.89
CA VAL A 398 7.42 16.00 27.06
C VAL A 398 8.76 16.64 27.38
N GLU A 399 9.78 15.85 27.76
CA GLU A 399 11.16 16.29 27.97
C GLU A 399 12.03 15.92 26.75
N HIS A 400 12.89 16.83 26.28
CA HIS A 400 13.91 16.56 25.26
C HIS A 400 15.31 16.70 25.86
N GLY A 401 16.13 15.64 25.73
CA GLY A 401 17.55 15.64 26.09
C GLY A 401 18.43 16.11 24.94
N SER A 402 19.37 17.00 25.23
CA SER A 402 20.25 17.67 24.27
C SER A 402 21.51 16.86 23.94
N GLY A 403 21.86 16.80 22.65
CA GLY A 403 23.20 16.52 22.13
C GLY A 403 23.64 17.67 21.23
N ASN A 404 24.74 18.33 21.55
CA ASN A 404 25.32 19.45 20.82
C ASN A 404 26.01 18.97 19.54
N GLU A 405 25.79 19.64 18.40
CA GLU A 405 26.79 19.84 17.34
C GLU A 405 26.41 21.05 16.46
N GLU A 406 27.43 21.72 15.93
CA GLU A 406 27.48 23.13 15.56
C GLU A 406 26.69 23.52 14.28
N GLU A 407 25.82 24.52 14.40
CA GLU A 407 25.19 25.22 13.27
C GLU A 407 26.18 26.22 12.64
N GLY A 408 26.69 25.90 11.45
CA GLY A 408 27.57 26.84 10.73
C GLY A 408 28.12 26.30 9.41
N GLY A 409 27.28 25.73 8.53
CA GLY A 409 27.79 25.23 7.25
C GLY A 409 26.78 24.79 6.17
N VAL A 410 25.48 24.85 6.43
CA VAL A 410 24.47 24.27 5.52
C VAL A 410 23.98 25.28 4.47
N GLU A 411 23.78 26.55 4.82
CA GLU A 411 23.28 27.57 3.87
C GLU A 411 24.27 27.91 2.74
N SER A 412 25.57 27.92 3.04
CA SER A 412 26.60 28.26 2.03
C SER A 412 26.75 27.19 0.94
N LYS A 413 26.37 25.92 1.19
CA LYS A 413 26.45 24.83 0.20
C LYS A 413 25.22 24.79 -0.72
N LEU A 414 24.05 25.20 -0.22
CA LEU A 414 22.80 25.27 -0.99
C LEU A 414 22.85 26.36 -2.08
N ASP A 415 23.49 27.50 -1.81
CA ASP A 415 23.60 28.59 -2.78
C ASP A 415 24.65 28.31 -3.88
N ASP A 416 25.71 27.55 -3.57
CA ASP A 416 26.72 27.12 -4.55
C ASP A 416 26.14 26.11 -5.57
N LEU A 417 25.14 25.32 -5.17
CA LEU A 417 24.42 24.39 -6.05
C LEU A 417 23.36 25.11 -6.92
N ARG A 418 22.66 26.12 -6.38
CA ARG A 418 21.72 26.95 -7.16
C ARG A 418 22.39 27.64 -8.35
N ASN A 419 23.66 28.02 -8.21
CA ASN A 419 24.42 28.65 -9.30
C ASN A 419 24.92 27.65 -10.35
N LYS A 420 25.07 26.36 -10.02
CA LYS A 420 25.45 25.32 -10.99
C LYS A 420 24.29 24.82 -11.84
N VAL A 421 23.06 24.85 -11.33
CA VAL A 421 21.85 24.39 -12.05
C VAL A 421 21.37 25.41 -13.11
N LYS A 422 21.68 26.71 -12.96
CA LYS A 422 21.31 27.76 -13.92
C LYS A 422 22.07 27.72 -15.27
N GLY A 423 23.02 26.80 -15.45
CA GLY A 423 23.85 26.69 -16.66
C GLY A 423 23.34 25.75 -17.76
N LEU A 424 22.28 24.97 -17.52
CA LEU A 424 21.76 24.00 -18.48
C LEU A 424 20.69 24.65 -19.38
N LYS A 425 21.11 25.09 -20.57
CA LYS A 425 20.19 25.49 -21.64
C LYS A 425 19.56 24.25 -22.26
N ILE A 426 18.24 24.10 -22.08
CA ILE A 426 17.40 23.19 -22.87
C ILE A 426 17.07 23.92 -24.19
N SER A 427 17.36 23.28 -25.33
CA SER A 427 16.98 23.78 -26.65
C SER A 427 15.52 23.42 -26.93
N GLU A 428 14.66 24.43 -27.09
CA GLU A 428 13.29 24.27 -27.57
C GLU A 428 13.29 24.15 -29.10
N GLU A 429 12.90 22.98 -29.62
CA GLU A 429 12.45 22.85 -31.02
C GLU A 429 10.92 22.92 -31.06
N THR A 430 10.42 23.95 -31.74
CA THR A 430 8.99 24.23 -31.89
C THR A 430 8.38 23.33 -32.98
N ILE A 431 7.48 22.42 -32.61
CA ILE A 431 6.62 21.70 -33.57
C ILE A 431 5.36 22.53 -33.82
N ASN A 432 5.20 22.98 -35.06
CA ASN A 432 4.10 23.82 -35.51
C ASN A 432 3.00 22.94 -36.14
N ILE A 433 1.80 22.92 -35.57
CA ILE A 433 0.64 22.21 -36.13
C ILE A 433 -0.27 23.25 -36.82
N PRO A 434 -0.58 23.13 -38.12
CA PRO A 434 -1.45 24.08 -38.82
C PRO A 434 -2.92 23.92 -38.42
N ARG A 435 -3.63 25.06 -38.40
CA ARG A 435 -5.03 25.21 -37.99
C ARG A 435 -6.04 24.45 -38.84
#